data_AF-A0A2V5KZ79-F1
#
_entry.id   AF-A0A2V5KZ79-F1
#
_cell.length_a   1.000
_cell.length_b   1.000
_cell.length_c   1.000
_cell.angle_alpha   90.00
_cell.angle_beta   90.00
_cell.angle_gamma   90.00
#
_symmetry.space_group_name_H-M   'P 1'
#
loop_
_entity.id
_entity.type
_entity.pdbx_description
1 polymer ?
#
loop_
_entity_poly.entity_id
_entity_poly.type
_entity_poly.pdbx_seq_one_letter_code
_entity_poly.pdbx_strand_id
1 'polypeptide(L)' 'MCLLNASRCGRVHCRFTGPFLILCAVASLGYGLGLLPLGASGWKWIGAVTIIGAIALTWIPEVLLGRYRRSGTDVA' A
#
# COMPACT_ATOMS: atom_id res chain seq x y z
N MET A 1 9.40 6.28 0.21
CA MET A 1 9.16 6.86 1.54
C MET A 1 8.32 5.97 2.45
N CYS A 2 7.24 5.33 1.96
CA CYS A 2 6.39 4.47 2.81
C CYS A 2 7.09 3.22 3.35
N LEU A 3 7.89 2.50 2.55
CA LEU A 3 8.62 1.30 3.00
C LEU A 3 9.73 1.62 4.01
N LEU A 4 10.49 2.70 3.79
CA LEU A 4 11.54 3.17 4.70
C LEU A 4 10.95 3.75 6.01
N ASN A 5 9.76 4.36 5.95
CA ASN A 5 9.03 4.77 7.14
C ASN A 5 8.41 3.56 7.87
N ALA A 6 7.93 2.55 7.13
CA ALA A 6 7.38 1.33 7.69
C ALA A 6 8.41 0.51 8.47
N SER A 7 9.64 0.40 7.96
CA SER A 7 10.73 -0.33 8.63
C SER A 7 11.15 0.33 9.95
N ARG A 8 11.00 1.66 10.07
CA ARG A 8 11.26 2.40 11.32
C ARG A 8 10.07 2.42 12.28
N CYS A 9 8.85 2.44 11.76
CA CYS A 9 7.63 2.58 12.57
C CYS A 9 7.19 1.26 13.24
N GLY A 10 7.51 0.09 12.64
CA GLY A 10 7.20 -1.22 13.23
C GLY A 10 5.70 -1.57 13.29
N ARG A 11 4.83 -0.70 12.75
CA ARG A 11 3.40 -1.00 12.60
C ARG A 11 3.13 -1.87 11.39
N VAL A 12 2.24 -2.84 11.58
CA VAL A 12 1.82 -3.76 10.49
C VAL A 12 1.16 -3.02 9.35
N HIS A 13 0.36 -1.98 9.62
CA HIS A 13 -0.34 -1.25 8.57
C HIS A 13 0.61 -0.60 7.55
N CYS A 14 1.79 -0.14 7.97
CA CYS A 14 2.79 0.51 7.12
C CYS A 14 3.47 -0.51 6.20
N ARG A 15 3.58 -1.75 6.67
CA ARG A 15 4.19 -2.86 5.92
C ARG A 15 3.30 -3.37 4.80
N PHE A 16 1.98 -3.23 4.91
CA PHE A 16 1.04 -3.60 3.85
C PHE A 16 0.66 -2.42 2.94
N THR A 17 0.45 -1.23 3.50
CA THR A 17 0.14 -0.02 2.71
C THR A 17 1.31 0.41 1.81
N GLY A 18 2.57 0.21 2.26
CA GLY A 18 3.75 0.56 1.46
C GLY A 18 3.80 -0.12 0.09
N PRO A 19 3.83 -1.46 0.01
CA PRO A 19 3.78 -2.19 -1.26
C PRO A 19 2.54 -1.87 -2.09
N PHE A 20 1.37 -1.73 -1.44
CA PHE A 20 0.13 -1.40 -2.12
C PHE A 20 0.20 -0.05 -2.86
N LEU A 21 0.69 1.00 -2.20
CA LEU A 21 0.82 2.32 -2.82
C LEU A 21 1.85 2.33 -3.96
N ILE A 22 2.90 1.51 -3.88
CA ILE A 22 3.85 1.33 -5.00
C ILE A 22 3.15 0.68 -6.19
N LEU A 23 2.34 -0.36 -5.97
CA LEU A 23 1.56 -0.98 -7.06
C LEU A 23 0.59 0.02 -7.69
N CYS A 24 -0.10 0.83 -6.89
CA CYS A 24 -0.97 1.89 -7.40
C CYS A 24 -0.17 2.95 -8.21
N ALA A 25 1.03 3.31 -7.77
CA ALA A 25 1.90 4.24 -8.49
C ALA A 25 2.37 3.67 -9.84
N VAL A 26 2.77 2.39 -9.87
CA VAL A 26 3.13 1.71 -11.12
C VAL A 26 1.93 1.59 -12.06
N ALA A 27 0.74 1.27 -11.54
CA ALA A 27 -0.49 1.23 -12.32
C ALA A 27 -0.86 2.61 -12.89
N SER A 28 -0.70 3.67 -12.10
CA SER A 28 -0.92 5.05 -12.52
C SER A 28 0.05 5.47 -13.63
N LEU A 29 1.34 5.12 -13.47
CA LEU A 29 2.37 5.38 -14.47
C LEU A 29 2.10 4.60 -15.76
N GLY A 30 1.81 3.30 -15.67
CA GLY A 30 1.51 2.47 -16.83
C GLY A 30 0.27 2.94 -17.58
N TYR A 31 -0.76 3.39 -16.87
CA TYR A 31 -1.95 3.98 -17.51
C TYR A 31 -1.67 5.34 -18.14
N GLY A 32 -0.89 6.21 -17.47
CA GLY A 32 -0.47 7.51 -18.03
C GLY A 32 0.41 7.37 -19.28
N LEU A 33 1.20 6.30 -19.37
CA LEU A 33 2.01 5.96 -20.54
C LEU A 33 1.21 5.22 -21.64
N GLY A 34 -0.08 4.93 -21.42
CA GLY A 34 -0.92 4.19 -22.36
C GLY A 34 -0.63 2.69 -22.44
N LEU A 35 0.18 2.15 -21.53
CA LEU A 35 0.54 0.72 -21.47
C LEU A 35 -0.57 -0.15 -20.87
N LEU A 36 -1.47 0.44 -20.09
CA LEU A 36 -2.62 -0.25 -19.49
C LEU A 36 -3.93 0.13 -20.19
N PRO A 37 -4.65 -0.82 -20.81
CA PRO A 37 -5.93 -0.54 -21.48
C PRO A 37 -7.09 -0.50 -20.47
N LEU A 38 -7.07 0.44 -19.53
CA LEU A 38 -8.15 0.60 -18.52
C LEU A 38 -9.37 1.38 -19.05
N GLY A 39 -9.38 1.75 -20.34
CA GLY A 39 -10.46 2.51 -20.96
C GLY A 39 -10.57 3.96 -20.47
N ALA A 40 -11.60 4.70 -20.87
CA ALA A 40 -11.77 6.12 -20.54
C ALA A 40 -11.99 6.41 -19.04
N SER A 41 -12.37 5.38 -18.26
CA SER A 41 -12.62 5.48 -16.82
C SER A 41 -11.44 5.00 -15.96
N GLY A 42 -10.29 4.69 -16.55
CA GLY A 42 -9.12 4.14 -15.84
C GLY A 42 -8.65 4.99 -14.67
N TRP A 43 -8.61 6.31 -14.82
CA TRP A 43 -8.27 7.23 -13.72
C TRP A 43 -9.24 7.13 -12.53
N LYS A 44 -10.55 6.97 -12.80
CA LYS A 44 -11.56 6.80 -11.75
C LYS A 44 -11.34 5.51 -10.99
N TRP A 45 -11.05 4.41 -11.69
CA TRP A 45 -10.78 3.12 -11.09
C TRP A 45 -9.48 3.11 -10.27
N ILE A 46 -8.39 3.65 -10.83
CA ILE A 46 -7.11 3.76 -10.12
C ILE A 46 -7.28 4.59 -8.84
N GLY A 47 -7.97 5.73 -8.92
CA GLY A 47 -8.25 6.56 -7.76
C GLY A 47 -9.09 5.85 -6.70
N ALA A 48 -10.20 5.23 -7.11
CA ALA A 48 -11.09 4.51 -6.20
C ALA A 48 -10.37 3.34 -5.49
N VAL A 49 -9.63 2.52 -6.25
CA VAL A 49 -8.86 1.40 -5.68
C VAL A 49 -7.81 1.92 -4.71
N THR A 50 -7.09 2.98 -5.07
CA THR A 50 -6.05 3.55 -4.20
C THR A 50 -6.63 4.04 -2.87
N ILE A 51 -7.75 4.77 -2.90
CA ILE A 51 -8.39 5.31 -1.69
C ILE A 51 -8.98 4.18 -0.83
N ILE A 52 -9.81 3.31 -1.43
CA ILE A 52 -10.48 2.23 -0.70
C ILE A 52 -9.44 1.25 -0.13
N GLY A 53 -8.45 0.88 -0.93
CA GLY A 53 -7.38 -0.03 -0.52
C GLY A 53 -6.52 0.56 0.58
N ALA A 54 -6.16 1.85 0.52
CA ALA A 54 -5.40 2.50 1.57
C ALA A 54 -6.17 2.55 2.90
N ILE A 55 -7.48 2.86 2.87
CA ILE A 55 -8.33 2.84 4.06
C ILE A 55 -8.40 1.41 4.62
N ALA A 56 -8.73 0.42 3.79
CA ALA A 56 -8.84 -0.97 4.20
C ALA A 56 -7.53 -1.49 4.82
N LEU A 57 -6.39 -1.21 4.19
CA LEU A 57 -5.05 -1.62 4.66
C LEU A 57 -4.58 -0.84 5.90
N THR A 58 -5.24 0.25 6.27
CA THR A 58 -4.96 0.94 7.54
C THR A 58 -5.62 0.22 8.72
N TRP A 59 -6.82 -0.31 8.53
CA TRP A 59 -7.63 -0.87 9.60
C TRP A 59 -7.52 -2.40 9.70
N ILE A 60 -7.64 -3.11 8.59
CA ILE A 60 -7.72 -4.58 8.55
C ILE A 60 -6.46 -5.25 9.12
N PRO A 61 -5.22 -4.83 8.78
CA PRO A 61 -4.02 -5.46 9.32
C PRO A 61 -3.85 -5.24 10.82
N GLU A 62 -4.29 -4.09 11.34
CA GLU A 62 -4.23 -3.81 12.78
C GLU A 62 -5.25 -4.64 13.57
N VAL A 63 -6.43 -4.91 13.00
CA VAL A 63 -7.47 -5.76 13.61
C VAL A 63 -7.06 -7.23 13.60
N LEU A 64 -6.48 -7.72 12.51
CA LEU A 64 -6.14 -9.15 12.37
C LEU A 64 -4.81 -9.54 13.04
N LEU A 65 -3.79 -8.67 13.01
CA LEU A 65 -2.43 -8.99 13.50
C LEU A 65 -2.00 -8.18 14.73
N GLY A 66 -2.85 -7.27 15.24
CA GLY A 66 -2.50 -6.32 16.29
C GLY A 66 -1.73 -5.09 15.76
N ARG A 67 -1.63 -4.01 16.55
CA ARG A 67 -1.10 -2.72 16.07
C ARG A 67 0.38 -2.70 15.71
N TYR A 68 1.20 -3.52 16.38
CA TYR A 68 2.66 -3.52 16.21
C TYR A 68 3.17 -4.93 16.01
N ARG A 69 4.06 -5.10 15.05
CA ARG A 69 4.85 -6.31 14.90
C ARG A 69 6.31 -5.88 14.83
N ARG A 70 6.95 -5.84 15.99
CA ARG A 70 8.41 -5.71 16.09
C ARG A 70 9.00 -6.87 15.27
N SER A 71 9.71 -6.56 14.19
CA SER A 71 10.62 -7.54 13.60
C SER A 71 11.63 -7.84 14.69
N GLY A 72 11.47 -8.99 15.36
CA GLY A 72 12.47 -9.52 16.26
C GLY A 72 13.71 -9.84 15.44
N THR A 73 14.58 -8.85 15.31
CA THR A 73 16.02 -9.08 15.25
C THR A 73 16.58 -8.69 16.62
N ASP A 74 16.03 -9.30 17.67
CA ASP A 74 16.77 -9.64 18.87
C ASP A 74 17.16 -11.11 18.68
N VAL A 75 18.18 -11.33 17.87
CA VAL A 75 19.01 -12.53 17.98
C VAL A 75 20.44 -12.04 18.06
N ALA A 76 20.93 -12.07 19.29
CA ALA A 76 22.32 -12.02 19.76
C ALA A 76 23.07 -10.69 19.61
#